data_AF-A0A8T4YRW2-F1
#
_entry.id   AF-A0A8T4YRW2-F1
#
_cell.length_a   1.000
_cell.length_b   1.000
_cell.length_c   1.000
_cell.angle_alpha   90.00
_cell.angle_beta   90.00
_cell.angle_gamma   90.00
#
_symmetry.space_group_name_H-M   'P 1'
#
loop_
_entity.id
_entity.type
_entity.pdbx_description
1 polymer ?
#
loop_
_entity_poly.entity_id
_entity_poly.type
_entity_poly.pdbx_seq_one_letter_code
_entity_poly.pdbx_strand_id
1 'polypeptide(L)'
;MKALALLSGGLDSTLAVGIILDQGIHVEAINFVTPFCLCRRGGCGAYEVAKRFNIPLKVVNVGMDYVKVVRKPKFGYGRGMNPCIDCRIFMLKKAKKYAKEMGASFIFTGEVLDERPMSQHRRALEIIEKEAGLKGKILRPLSAKLLPETEAETRGWVDRTKLLDIHGRSRKKQIELAKKFGINDYPCPAGGCLLTYKEFANKLRDLFNHKKKISLKDIQLLKVGRHFRFGKNKIIVGRNEKENKILLALKAENDYFFEAQGCGSPITLLQGPKTKKAIEKAAQLTAYYSDQKTGKVQVNFGKKNIEKQIIVNIPTKEEVEQMRIT
;
A
#
# COMPACT_ATOMS: atom_id res chain seq x y z
N MET A 1 11.17 21.18 -24.28
CA MET A 1 10.22 20.05 -24.28
C MET A 1 9.98 19.56 -22.86
N LYS A 2 8.79 19.05 -22.51
CA LYS A 2 8.47 18.57 -21.14
C LYS A 2 8.11 17.08 -21.14
N ALA A 3 8.55 16.34 -20.14
CA ALA A 3 8.20 14.94 -19.91
C ALA A 3 7.62 14.75 -18.51
N LEU A 4 6.62 13.86 -18.39
CA LEU A 4 6.03 13.49 -17.10
C LEU A 4 6.60 12.15 -16.61
N ALA A 5 7.25 12.16 -15.44
CA ALA A 5 7.75 10.97 -14.77
C ALA A 5 6.74 10.43 -13.76
N LEU A 6 6.39 9.14 -13.84
CA LEU A 6 5.75 8.47 -12.69
C LEU A 6 6.83 8.07 -11.68
N LEU A 7 6.99 8.89 -10.64
CA LEU A 7 8.05 8.76 -9.66
C LEU A 7 7.54 8.06 -8.40
N SER A 8 8.02 6.85 -8.15
CA SER A 8 7.65 6.05 -6.96
C SER A 8 8.56 6.30 -5.76
N GLY A 9 9.72 6.94 -5.97
CA GLY A 9 10.80 7.08 -4.99
C GLY A 9 11.71 5.86 -4.86
N GLY A 10 11.40 4.76 -5.54
CA GLY A 10 12.30 3.60 -5.66
C GLY A 10 13.40 3.80 -6.70
N LEU A 11 14.46 2.99 -6.59
CA LEU A 11 15.66 3.03 -7.43
C LEU A 11 15.35 3.15 -8.92
N ASP A 12 14.47 2.30 -9.45
CA ASP A 12 14.22 2.22 -10.89
C ASP A 12 13.58 3.52 -11.44
N SER A 13 12.64 4.10 -10.70
CA SER A 13 12.05 5.39 -11.09
C SER A 13 13.04 6.56 -10.96
N THR A 14 13.94 6.50 -9.98
CA THR A 14 15.00 7.50 -9.80
C THR A 14 16.01 7.46 -10.95
N LEU A 15 16.45 6.28 -11.36
CA LEU A 15 17.36 6.10 -12.50
C LEU A 15 16.71 6.54 -13.80
N ALA A 16 15.43 6.22 -14.01
CA ALA A 16 14.71 6.65 -15.20
C ALA A 16 14.65 8.19 -15.31
N VAL A 17 14.46 8.90 -14.19
CA VAL A 17 14.52 10.38 -14.17
C VAL A 17 15.91 10.88 -14.53
N GLY A 18 16.96 10.30 -13.93
CA GLY A 18 18.35 10.67 -14.24
C GLY A 18 18.70 10.51 -15.73
N ILE A 19 18.31 9.39 -16.34
CA ILE A 19 18.54 9.11 -17.77
C ILE A 19 17.86 10.15 -18.67
N ILE A 20 16.64 10.58 -18.34
CA ILE A 20 15.91 11.55 -19.15
C ILE A 20 16.45 12.98 -18.96
N LEU A 21 16.86 13.33 -17.74
CA LEU A 21 17.49 14.62 -17.46
C LEU A 21 18.85 14.76 -18.16
N ASP A 22 19.65 13.69 -18.22
CA ASP A 22 20.95 13.66 -18.92
C ASP A 22 20.83 13.92 -20.43
N GLN A 23 19.63 13.76 -20.99
CA GLN A 23 19.32 14.13 -22.38
C GLN A 23 18.85 15.59 -22.54
N GLY A 24 18.91 16.41 -21.49
CA GLY A 24 18.51 17.82 -21.53
C GLY A 24 16.99 18.05 -21.56
N ILE A 25 16.19 17.06 -21.20
CA ILE A 25 14.72 17.13 -21.24
C ILE A 25 14.19 17.65 -19.90
N HIS A 26 13.28 18.63 -19.93
CA HIS A 26 12.64 19.10 -18.70
C HIS A 26 11.67 18.05 -18.16
N VAL A 27 11.93 17.59 -16.93
CA VAL A 27 11.11 16.57 -16.26
C VAL A 27 10.27 17.20 -15.16
N GLU A 28 9.00 16.81 -15.12
CA GLU A 28 8.14 16.97 -13.96
C GLU A 28 7.73 15.59 -13.45
N ALA A 29 7.62 15.43 -12.14
CA ALA A 29 7.26 14.16 -11.52
C ALA A 29 5.83 14.17 -10.96
N ILE A 30 5.15 13.03 -11.06
CA ILE A 30 3.91 12.72 -10.35
C ILE A 30 4.09 11.48 -9.50
N ASN A 31 3.62 11.55 -8.25
CA ASN A 31 3.60 10.43 -7.31
C ASN A 31 2.18 10.18 -6.78
N PHE A 32 1.78 8.91 -6.67
CA PHE A 32 0.47 8.51 -6.19
C PHE A 32 0.56 7.89 -4.79
N VAL A 33 -0.12 8.50 -3.82
CA VAL A 33 -0.21 7.99 -2.44
C VAL A 33 -1.48 7.17 -2.29
N THR A 34 -1.31 5.87 -2.05
CA THR A 34 -2.43 4.95 -1.81
C THR A 34 -2.65 4.72 -0.30
N PRO A 35 -3.85 4.32 0.13
CA PRO A 35 -4.09 3.90 1.52
C PRO A 35 -3.21 2.74 2.00
N PHE A 36 -2.59 2.00 1.07
CA PHE A 36 -1.82 0.79 1.32
C PHE A 36 -0.30 1.03 1.29
N CYS A 37 0.14 2.27 1.09
CA CYS A 37 1.56 2.63 1.19
C CYS A 37 2.02 2.56 2.65
N LEU A 38 3.23 2.04 2.88
CA LEU A 38 3.89 1.99 4.19
C LEU A 38 4.59 3.30 4.58
N CYS A 39 4.72 4.22 3.64
CA CYS A 39 5.53 5.42 3.75
C CYS A 39 4.91 6.40 4.77
N ARG A 40 5.66 6.73 5.84
CA ARG A 40 5.18 7.57 6.96
C ARG A 40 5.15 9.07 6.67
N ARG A 41 5.78 9.55 5.59
CA ARG A 41 5.80 10.98 5.19
C ARG A 41 5.77 11.12 3.67
N GLY A 42 4.98 12.09 3.17
CA GLY A 42 5.28 12.89 1.97
C GLY A 42 5.49 12.23 0.60
N GLY A 43 5.33 10.92 0.43
CA GLY A 43 5.37 10.30 -0.90
C GLY A 43 6.51 9.31 -1.17
N CYS A 44 6.75 8.36 -0.27
CA CYS A 44 7.58 7.17 -0.55
C CYS A 44 9.00 7.44 -1.07
N GLY A 45 9.64 8.52 -0.65
CA GLY A 45 10.97 8.92 -1.14
C GLY A 45 10.95 9.68 -2.47
N ALA A 46 9.78 9.84 -3.11
CA ALA A 46 9.63 10.64 -4.32
C ALA A 46 9.98 12.13 -4.07
N TYR A 47 9.65 12.67 -2.88
CA TYR A 47 10.01 14.04 -2.50
C TYR A 47 11.53 14.24 -2.45
N GLU A 48 12.26 13.29 -1.86
CA GLU A 48 13.72 13.32 -1.75
C GLU A 48 14.38 13.23 -3.12
N VAL A 49 13.85 12.37 -3.99
CA VAL A 49 14.32 12.25 -5.37
C VAL A 49 14.04 13.51 -6.19
N ALA A 50 12.83 14.08 -6.06
CA ALA A 50 12.48 15.30 -6.76
C ALA A 50 13.35 16.48 -6.32
N LYS A 51 13.60 16.62 -5.01
CA LYS A 51 14.51 17.62 -4.45
C LYS A 51 15.94 17.43 -4.96
N ARG A 52 16.45 16.18 -4.98
CA ARG A 52 17.81 15.86 -5.47
C ARG A 52 18.00 16.29 -6.92
N PHE A 53 17.03 16.00 -7.78
CA PHE A 53 17.11 16.35 -9.21
C PHE A 53 16.60 17.76 -9.52
N ASN A 54 16.18 18.52 -8.51
CA ASN A 54 15.58 19.84 -8.66
C ASN A 54 14.42 19.87 -9.68
N ILE A 55 13.53 18.87 -9.60
CA ILE A 55 12.35 18.75 -10.46
C ILE A 55 11.04 19.00 -9.69
N PRO A 56 10.01 19.58 -10.31
CA PRO A 56 8.72 19.73 -9.65
C PRO A 56 8.07 18.36 -9.38
N LEU A 57 7.37 18.24 -8.25
CA LEU A 57 6.68 17.02 -7.84
C LEU A 57 5.21 17.29 -7.49
N LYS A 58 4.30 16.64 -8.23
CA LYS A 58 2.88 16.55 -7.88
C LYS A 58 2.61 15.28 -7.08
N VAL A 59 2.14 15.44 -5.84
CA VAL A 59 1.67 14.31 -5.02
C VAL A 59 0.14 14.23 -5.07
N VAL A 60 -0.39 13.06 -5.47
CA VAL A 60 -1.82 12.82 -5.60
C VAL A 60 -2.26 11.71 -4.64
N ASN A 61 -3.10 12.05 -3.67
CA ASN A 61 -3.74 11.05 -2.81
C ASN A 61 -4.95 10.43 -3.53
N VAL A 62 -4.93 9.12 -3.73
CA VAL A 62 -5.98 8.42 -4.51
C VAL A 62 -7.07 7.81 -3.63
N GLY A 63 -6.88 7.77 -2.31
CA GLY A 63 -7.91 7.46 -1.32
C GLY A 63 -8.84 6.30 -1.68
N MET A 64 -10.15 6.55 -1.58
CA MET A 64 -11.20 5.54 -1.80
C MET A 64 -11.34 5.08 -3.25
N ASP A 65 -10.93 5.90 -4.22
CA ASP A 65 -10.99 5.48 -5.63
C ASP A 65 -10.08 4.29 -5.88
N TYR A 66 -8.89 4.29 -5.27
CA TYR A 66 -7.99 3.15 -5.35
C TYR A 66 -8.52 1.93 -4.58
N VAL A 67 -9.20 2.13 -3.45
CA VAL A 67 -9.84 1.02 -2.72
C VAL A 67 -10.87 0.29 -3.59
N LYS A 68 -11.62 1.01 -4.43
CA LYS A 68 -12.56 0.40 -5.39
C LYS A 68 -11.85 -0.50 -6.39
N VAL A 69 -10.69 -0.06 -6.90
CA VAL A 69 -9.84 -0.87 -7.80
C VAL A 69 -9.38 -2.15 -7.10
N VAL A 70 -8.89 -2.03 -5.87
CA VAL A 70 -8.44 -3.19 -5.07
C VAL A 70 -9.58 -4.13 -4.73
N ARG A 71 -10.82 -3.64 -4.59
CA ARG A 71 -11.96 -4.49 -4.24
C ARG A 71 -12.39 -5.43 -5.34
N LYS A 72 -12.35 -4.96 -6.59
CA LYS A 72 -12.79 -5.73 -7.75
C LYS A 72 -11.85 -5.46 -8.92
N PRO A 73 -10.61 -5.98 -8.87
CA PRO A 73 -9.66 -5.81 -9.96
C PRO A 73 -10.12 -6.56 -11.20
N LYS A 74 -9.88 -6.00 -12.39
CA LYS A 74 -10.22 -6.63 -13.67
C LYS A 74 -9.27 -7.79 -13.99
N PHE A 75 -8.00 -7.68 -13.59
CA PHE A 75 -6.96 -8.66 -13.90
C PHE A 75 -6.58 -9.55 -12.70
N GLY A 76 -7.39 -9.53 -11.65
CA GLY A 76 -7.20 -10.35 -10.46
C GLY A 76 -6.10 -9.85 -9.51
N TYR A 77 -5.71 -10.72 -8.60
CA TYR A 77 -4.69 -10.46 -7.58
C TYR A 77 -3.42 -11.27 -7.85
N GLY A 78 -2.28 -10.77 -7.36
CA GLY A 78 -1.07 -11.58 -7.25
C GLY A 78 -1.13 -12.53 -6.04
N ARG A 79 0.02 -12.79 -5.41
CA ARG A 79 0.10 -13.70 -4.23
C ARG A 79 -0.71 -13.21 -3.02
N GLY A 80 -0.95 -11.90 -2.90
CA GLY A 80 -1.73 -11.31 -1.82
C GLY A 80 -3.07 -10.77 -2.32
N MET A 81 -3.33 -9.50 -2.03
CA MET A 81 -4.43 -8.74 -2.63
C MET A 81 -3.92 -7.63 -3.54
N ASN A 82 -2.70 -7.79 -4.08
CA ASN A 82 -2.05 -6.79 -4.92
C ASN A 82 -2.59 -6.86 -6.36
N PRO A 83 -3.29 -5.84 -6.87
CA PRO A 83 -3.81 -5.83 -8.24
C PRO A 83 -2.86 -5.05 -9.15
N CYS A 84 -1.64 -5.55 -9.36
CA CYS A 84 -0.55 -4.72 -9.90
C CYS A 84 -0.82 -4.18 -11.32
N ILE A 85 -1.51 -4.94 -12.17
CA ILE A 85 -1.90 -4.50 -13.52
C ILE A 85 -2.93 -3.37 -13.42
N ASP A 86 -4.03 -3.58 -12.70
CA ASP A 86 -5.07 -2.57 -12.49
C ASP A 86 -4.54 -1.30 -11.80
N CYS A 87 -3.63 -1.47 -10.84
CA CYS A 87 -2.96 -0.37 -10.15
C CYS A 87 -2.24 0.54 -11.14
N ARG A 88 -1.45 -0.05 -12.06
CA ARG A 88 -0.70 0.69 -13.08
C ARG A 88 -1.63 1.36 -14.07
N ILE A 89 -2.67 0.66 -14.54
CA ILE A 89 -3.69 1.24 -15.42
C ILE A 89 -4.35 2.45 -14.77
N PHE A 90 -4.74 2.33 -13.49
CA PHE A 90 -5.36 3.41 -12.74
C PHE A 90 -4.45 4.64 -12.60
N MET A 91 -3.18 4.43 -12.22
CA MET A 91 -2.19 5.50 -12.10
C MET A 91 -1.92 6.17 -13.44
N LEU A 92 -1.75 5.38 -14.52
CA LEU A 92 -1.50 5.89 -15.86
C LEU A 92 -2.68 6.66 -16.44
N LYS A 93 -3.93 6.27 -16.16
CA LYS A 93 -5.12 7.05 -16.54
C LYS A 93 -5.14 8.43 -15.88
N LYS A 94 -4.73 8.52 -14.61
CA LYS A 94 -4.60 9.82 -13.91
C LYS A 94 -3.41 10.61 -14.43
N ALA A 95 -2.26 9.96 -14.65
CA ALA A 95 -1.07 10.58 -15.21
C ALA A 95 -1.31 11.13 -16.62
N LYS A 96 -2.09 10.44 -17.46
CA LYS A 96 -2.51 10.92 -18.79
C LYS A 96 -3.27 12.24 -18.71
N LYS A 97 -4.19 12.39 -17.75
CA LYS A 97 -4.92 13.64 -17.55
C LYS A 97 -3.98 14.76 -17.13
N TYR A 98 -3.14 14.49 -16.15
CA TYR A 98 -2.16 15.47 -15.66
C TYR A 98 -1.16 15.89 -16.74
N ALA A 99 -0.61 14.93 -17.49
CA ALA A 99 0.29 15.18 -18.62
C ALA A 99 -0.32 16.15 -19.65
N LYS A 100 -1.61 16.00 -19.94
CA LYS A 100 -2.34 16.91 -20.84
C LYS A 100 -2.46 18.32 -20.25
N GLU A 101 -2.80 18.43 -18.97
CA GLU A 101 -2.94 19.72 -18.26
C GLU A 101 -1.62 20.52 -18.24
N MET A 102 -0.49 19.85 -18.02
CA MET A 102 0.83 20.50 -17.95
C MET A 102 1.53 20.68 -19.31
N GLY A 103 0.94 20.15 -20.39
CA GLY A 103 1.53 20.15 -21.73
C GLY A 103 2.77 19.26 -21.87
N ALA A 104 2.80 18.09 -21.22
CA ALA A 104 3.88 17.13 -21.37
C ALA A 104 3.81 16.44 -22.74
N SER A 105 4.96 16.33 -23.41
CA SER A 105 5.10 15.70 -24.71
C SER A 105 4.97 14.18 -24.61
N PHE A 106 5.53 13.57 -23.56
CA PHE A 106 5.43 12.13 -23.31
C PHE A 106 5.44 11.81 -21.82
N ILE A 107 5.08 10.55 -21.51
CA ILE A 107 5.07 9.99 -20.15
C ILE A 107 6.14 8.91 -20.08
N PHE A 108 6.86 8.83 -18.98
CA PHE A 108 7.81 7.75 -18.74
C PHE A 108 7.71 7.16 -17.33
N THR A 109 8.19 5.93 -17.21
CA THR A 109 8.18 5.17 -15.95
C THR A 109 9.51 4.46 -15.73
N GLY A 110 9.81 4.10 -14.48
CA GLY A 110 10.93 3.22 -14.13
C GLY A 110 10.62 1.74 -14.28
N GLU A 111 9.71 1.34 -15.17
CA GLU A 111 9.42 -0.08 -15.38
C GLU A 111 10.58 -0.78 -16.09
N VAL A 112 11.00 -1.92 -15.53
CA VAL A 112 12.02 -2.82 -16.10
C VAL A 112 11.30 -4.09 -16.59
N LEU A 113 11.55 -4.48 -17.84
CA LEU A 113 10.98 -5.69 -18.44
C LEU A 113 11.33 -6.94 -17.61
N ASP A 114 10.34 -7.77 -17.31
CA ASP A 114 10.44 -9.02 -16.54
C ASP A 114 10.98 -8.89 -15.10
N GLU A 115 11.09 -7.68 -14.55
CA GLU A 115 11.49 -7.50 -13.15
C GLU A 115 10.37 -7.94 -12.19
N ARG A 116 9.11 -7.64 -12.51
CA ARG A 116 7.95 -7.99 -11.68
C ARG A 116 7.04 -8.99 -12.41
N PRO A 117 6.89 -10.22 -11.88
CA PRO A 117 6.20 -11.30 -12.60
C PRO A 117 4.73 -11.03 -12.90
N MET A 118 4.06 -10.18 -12.12
CA MET A 118 2.63 -9.90 -12.32
C MET A 118 2.37 -8.78 -13.32
N SER A 119 3.26 -7.79 -13.44
CA SER A 119 2.91 -6.52 -14.11
C SER A 119 3.90 -6.02 -15.13
N GLN A 120 5.09 -6.61 -15.21
CA GLN A 120 6.18 -6.10 -16.05
C GLN A 120 6.68 -7.11 -17.09
N HIS A 121 5.97 -8.23 -17.30
CA HIS A 121 6.19 -9.05 -18.47
C HIS A 121 5.57 -8.39 -19.71
N ARG A 122 6.06 -8.73 -20.90
CA ARG A 122 5.70 -8.09 -22.18
C ARG A 122 4.19 -7.91 -22.37
N ARG A 123 3.43 -9.00 -22.24
CA ARG A 123 1.96 -9.00 -22.37
C ARG A 123 1.26 -8.08 -21.35
N ALA A 124 1.76 -8.00 -20.11
CA ALA A 124 1.18 -7.10 -19.12
C ALA A 124 1.42 -5.63 -19.49
N LEU A 125 2.62 -5.27 -19.95
CA LEU A 125 2.92 -3.91 -20.39
C LEU A 125 1.99 -3.47 -21.53
N GLU A 126 1.77 -4.34 -22.51
CA GLU A 126 0.86 -4.10 -23.64
C GLU A 126 -0.61 -3.94 -23.19
N ILE A 127 -1.07 -4.80 -22.27
CA ILE A 127 -2.40 -4.68 -21.68
C ILE A 127 -2.55 -3.35 -20.94
N ILE A 128 -1.57 -2.99 -20.10
CA ILE A 128 -1.59 -1.78 -19.30
C ILE A 128 -1.67 -0.54 -20.21
N GLU A 129 -0.87 -0.50 -21.26
CA GLU A 129 -0.87 0.58 -22.24
C GLU A 129 -2.20 0.72 -22.98
N LYS A 130 -2.75 -0.41 -23.45
CA LYS A 130 -4.02 -0.43 -24.16
C LYS A 130 -5.16 0.05 -23.25
N GLU A 131 -5.24 -0.49 -22.04
CA GLU A 131 -6.30 -0.15 -21.08
C GLU A 131 -6.19 1.28 -20.55
N ALA A 132 -4.96 1.83 -20.46
CA ALA A 132 -4.73 3.23 -20.12
C ALA A 132 -4.96 4.20 -21.31
N GLY A 133 -5.08 3.68 -22.53
CA GLY A 133 -5.17 4.48 -23.75
C GLY A 133 -3.88 5.26 -24.03
N LEU A 134 -2.74 4.62 -23.80
CA LEU A 134 -1.39 5.16 -23.95
C LEU A 134 -0.48 4.22 -24.77
N LYS A 135 -1.07 3.42 -25.68
CA LYS A 135 -0.32 2.51 -26.57
C LYS A 135 0.80 3.25 -27.31
N GLY A 136 2.03 2.80 -27.11
CA GLY A 136 3.23 3.42 -27.73
C GLY A 136 3.61 4.80 -27.19
N LYS A 137 2.97 5.30 -26.12
CA LYS A 137 3.20 6.65 -25.56
C LYS A 137 3.96 6.65 -24.24
N ILE A 138 4.26 5.48 -23.69
CA ILE A 138 4.94 5.33 -22.40
C ILE A 138 6.36 4.87 -22.64
N LEU A 139 7.31 5.76 -22.37
CA LEU A 139 8.73 5.42 -22.42
C LEU A 139 9.15 4.68 -21.14
N ARG A 140 10.00 3.66 -21.30
CA ARG A 140 10.59 2.88 -20.20
C ARG A 140 12.11 2.89 -20.32
N PRO A 141 12.78 3.96 -19.84
CA PRO A 141 14.19 4.22 -20.18
C PRO A 141 15.14 3.08 -19.84
N LEU A 142 14.85 2.33 -18.78
CA LEU A 142 15.67 1.21 -18.32
C LEU A 142 15.61 -0.03 -19.23
N SER A 143 14.53 -0.21 -19.99
CA SER A 143 14.28 -1.41 -20.82
C SER A 143 13.92 -1.08 -22.27
N ALA A 144 14.08 0.18 -22.69
CA ALA A 144 13.61 0.67 -23.98
C ALA A 144 14.19 -0.09 -25.17
N LYS A 145 15.47 -0.49 -25.10
CA LYS A 145 16.14 -1.24 -26.18
C LYS A 145 15.53 -2.62 -26.45
N LEU A 146 14.77 -3.15 -25.49
CA LEU A 146 14.09 -4.45 -25.57
C LEU A 146 12.60 -4.33 -25.94
N LEU A 147 12.10 -3.10 -26.04
CA LEU A 147 10.71 -2.78 -26.33
C LEU A 147 10.59 -2.11 -27.71
N PRO A 148 9.39 -2.12 -28.33
CA PRO A 148 9.14 -1.36 -29.54
C PRO A 148 9.36 0.11 -29.27
N GLU A 149 9.77 0.84 -30.30
CA GLU A 149 9.95 2.27 -30.20
C GLU A 149 8.63 2.97 -29.86
N THR A 150 8.75 3.95 -28.96
CA THR A 150 7.64 4.81 -28.57
C THR A 150 7.54 6.04 -29.47
N GLU A 151 6.43 6.76 -29.35
CA GLU A 151 6.23 8.06 -30.01
C GLU A 151 7.34 9.07 -29.67
N ALA A 152 7.92 8.98 -28.46
CA ALA A 152 9.02 9.84 -28.05
C ALA A 152 10.33 9.51 -28.79
N GLU A 153 10.58 8.24 -29.08
CA GLU A 153 11.80 7.80 -29.78
C GLU A 153 11.69 8.07 -31.28
N THR A 154 10.57 7.66 -31.88
CA THR A 154 10.31 7.84 -33.32
C THR A 154 10.25 9.31 -33.77
N ARG A 155 9.86 10.22 -32.87
CA ARG A 155 9.87 11.67 -33.13
C ARG A 155 11.21 12.35 -32.83
N GLY A 156 12.22 11.60 -32.41
CA GLY A 156 13.54 12.14 -32.05
C GLY A 156 13.53 13.01 -30.79
N TRP A 157 12.50 12.90 -29.96
CA TRP A 157 12.43 13.63 -28.68
C TRP A 157 13.37 13.06 -27.64
N VAL A 158 13.65 11.77 -27.75
CA VAL A 158 14.55 11.02 -26.87
C VAL A 158 15.51 10.22 -27.75
N ASP A 159 16.79 10.32 -27.44
CA ASP A 159 17.83 9.55 -28.09
C ASP A 159 17.84 8.11 -27.54
N ARG A 160 17.37 7.16 -28.37
CA ARG A 160 17.30 5.73 -28.04
C ARG A 160 18.67 5.12 -27.74
N THR A 161 19.76 5.67 -28.29
CA THR A 161 21.11 5.13 -28.07
C THR A 161 21.55 5.27 -26.61
N LYS A 162 21.10 6.34 -25.94
CA LYS A 162 21.33 6.65 -24.52
C LYS A 162 20.42 5.89 -23.56
N LEU A 163 19.45 5.12 -24.05
CA LEU A 163 18.57 4.27 -23.24
C LEU A 163 19.19 2.90 -22.98
N LEU A 164 18.56 2.11 -22.11
CA LEU A 164 19.13 0.86 -21.60
C LEU A 164 18.36 -0.40 -22.03
N ASP A 165 19.00 -1.54 -21.79
CA ASP A 165 18.56 -2.90 -22.13
C ASP A 165 18.38 -3.78 -20.87
N ILE A 166 18.01 -3.18 -19.75
CA ILE A 166 17.86 -3.91 -18.49
C ILE A 166 16.57 -4.73 -18.54
N HIS A 167 16.69 -6.01 -18.20
CA HIS A 167 15.56 -6.91 -17.99
C HIS A 167 15.83 -7.92 -16.87
N GLY A 168 14.75 -8.58 -16.46
CA GLY A 168 14.78 -9.60 -15.43
C GLY A 168 14.85 -9.02 -14.01
N ARG A 169 15.02 -9.91 -13.04
CA ARG A 169 14.91 -9.59 -11.61
C ARG A 169 16.21 -9.14 -10.97
N SER A 170 17.33 -9.30 -11.67
CA SER A 170 18.64 -8.88 -11.16
C SER A 170 18.69 -7.36 -11.09
N ARG A 171 19.23 -6.84 -9.99
CA ARG A 171 19.40 -5.40 -9.76
C ARG A 171 20.83 -4.91 -9.87
N LYS A 172 21.77 -5.78 -10.27
CA LYS A 172 23.21 -5.44 -10.32
C LYS A 172 23.48 -4.22 -11.20
N LYS A 173 22.98 -4.22 -12.44
CA LYS A 173 23.11 -3.10 -13.38
C LYS A 173 22.54 -1.79 -12.81
N GLN A 174 21.36 -1.85 -12.19
CA GLN A 174 20.71 -0.68 -11.57
C GLN A 174 21.54 -0.12 -10.41
N ILE A 175 22.11 -0.98 -9.57
CA ILE A 175 22.96 -0.57 -8.44
C ILE A 175 24.25 0.08 -8.95
N GLU A 176 24.86 -0.46 -10.00
CA GLU A 176 26.04 0.15 -10.64
C GLU A 176 25.72 1.53 -11.23
N LEU A 177 24.58 1.66 -11.92
CA LEU A 177 24.09 2.95 -12.42
C LEU A 177 23.83 3.94 -11.28
N ALA A 178 23.27 3.47 -10.15
CA ALA A 178 23.03 4.31 -8.99
C ALA A 178 24.33 4.95 -8.49
N LYS A 179 25.42 4.17 -8.40
CA LYS A 179 26.74 4.67 -8.01
C LYS A 179 27.25 5.73 -8.99
N LYS A 180 27.09 5.52 -10.30
CA LYS A 180 27.49 6.49 -11.34
C LYS A 180 26.73 7.82 -11.21
N PHE A 181 25.45 7.77 -10.86
CA PHE A 181 24.62 8.96 -10.64
C PHE A 181 24.76 9.56 -9.22
N GLY A 182 25.65 9.04 -8.36
CA GLY A 182 25.78 9.50 -6.97
C GLY A 182 24.55 9.21 -6.10
N ILE A 183 23.71 8.25 -6.48
CA ILE A 183 22.49 7.84 -5.78
C ILE A 183 22.87 6.78 -4.74
N ASN A 184 23.36 7.23 -3.59
CA ASN A 184 23.81 6.33 -2.51
C ASN A 184 22.70 5.98 -1.50
N ASP A 185 21.65 6.81 -1.43
CA ASP A 185 20.53 6.63 -0.52
C ASP A 185 19.25 6.43 -1.33
N TYR A 186 18.85 5.18 -1.47
CA TYR A 186 17.57 4.77 -2.04
C TYR A 186 16.94 3.70 -1.14
N PRO A 187 15.61 3.73 -0.93
CA PRO A 187 14.96 2.79 -0.03
C PRO A 187 15.20 1.35 -0.50
N CYS A 188 15.59 0.50 0.46
CA CYS A 188 15.87 -0.92 0.22
C CYS A 188 14.64 -1.58 -0.43
N PRO A 189 14.80 -2.40 -1.49
CA PRO A 189 13.70 -2.92 -2.27
C PRO A 189 13.01 -4.11 -1.58
N ALA A 190 12.26 -3.82 -0.52
CA ALA A 190 11.36 -4.77 0.12
C ALA A 190 9.93 -4.21 0.09
N GLY A 191 9.07 -4.81 -0.73
CA GLY A 191 7.60 -4.82 -0.58
C GLY A 191 6.93 -3.53 -0.11
N GLY A 192 7.03 -2.42 -0.85
CA GLY A 192 6.45 -1.14 -0.41
C GLY A 192 4.91 -1.08 -0.29
N CYS A 193 4.19 -2.12 -0.78
CA CYS A 193 2.74 -2.16 -0.78
C CYS A 193 2.22 -3.16 0.26
N LEU A 194 1.38 -2.70 1.21
CA LEU A 194 0.75 -3.54 2.22
C LEU A 194 -0.02 -4.75 1.63
N LEU A 195 -0.48 -4.63 0.39
CA LEU A 195 -1.25 -5.68 -0.29
C LEU A 195 -0.44 -6.94 -0.62
N THR A 196 0.90 -6.87 -0.59
CA THR A 196 1.75 -8.05 -0.81
C THR A 196 2.03 -8.82 0.48
N TYR A 197 1.74 -8.25 1.65
CA TYR A 197 1.93 -8.91 2.93
C TYR A 197 0.74 -9.82 3.21
N LYS A 198 1.01 -11.12 3.43
CA LYS A 198 -0.01 -12.16 3.66
C LYS A 198 -1.00 -11.77 4.76
N GLU A 199 -0.49 -11.38 5.93
CA GLU A 199 -1.33 -10.98 7.07
C GLU A 199 -2.26 -9.82 6.73
N PHE A 200 -1.75 -8.77 6.08
CA PHE A 200 -2.55 -7.61 5.72
C PHE A 200 -3.57 -7.94 4.62
N ALA A 201 -3.17 -8.73 3.62
CA ALA A 201 -4.06 -9.22 2.58
C ALA A 201 -5.23 -10.03 3.17
N ASN A 202 -4.97 -10.88 4.16
CA ASN A 202 -6.02 -11.68 4.80
C ASN A 202 -6.98 -10.80 5.63
N LYS A 203 -6.46 -9.81 6.37
CA LYS A 203 -7.27 -8.78 7.04
C LYS A 203 -8.15 -7.97 6.09
N LEU A 204 -7.62 -7.62 4.92
CA LEU A 204 -8.36 -6.86 3.92
C LEU A 204 -9.44 -7.71 3.23
N ARG A 205 -9.14 -8.98 2.94
CA ARG A 205 -10.11 -9.94 2.37
C ARG A 205 -11.28 -10.15 3.32
N ASP A 206 -10.98 -10.34 4.61
CA ASP A 206 -11.98 -10.39 5.67
C ASP A 206 -12.87 -9.14 5.69
N LEU A 207 -12.28 -7.94 5.61
CA LEU A 207 -13.05 -6.69 5.56
C LEU A 207 -13.97 -6.63 4.34
N PHE A 208 -13.49 -7.01 3.15
CA PHE A 208 -14.26 -6.95 1.91
C PHE A 208 -15.43 -7.94 1.90
N ASN A 209 -15.25 -9.11 2.51
CA ASN A 209 -16.29 -10.14 2.62
C ASN A 209 -17.42 -9.73 3.57
N HIS A 210 -17.11 -9.00 4.65
CA HIS A 210 -18.09 -8.69 5.70
C HIS A 210 -18.68 -7.28 5.61
N LYS A 211 -18.08 -6.36 4.85
CA LYS A 211 -18.52 -4.96 4.81
C LYS A 211 -18.70 -4.44 3.39
N LYS A 212 -19.94 -4.16 2.97
CA LYS A 212 -20.24 -3.57 1.65
C LYS A 212 -19.77 -2.11 1.53
N LYS A 213 -19.99 -1.27 2.54
CA LYS A 213 -19.55 0.14 2.54
C LYS A 213 -18.31 0.29 3.41
N ILE A 214 -17.17 0.61 2.80
CA ILE A 214 -15.87 0.71 3.47
C ILE A 214 -15.42 2.16 3.47
N SER A 215 -14.82 2.59 4.57
CA SER A 215 -14.23 3.92 4.74
C SER A 215 -12.69 3.82 4.81
N LEU A 216 -12.00 4.95 4.65
CA LEU A 216 -10.55 5.00 4.87
C LEU A 216 -10.17 4.68 6.31
N LYS A 217 -11.03 5.02 7.29
CA LYS A 217 -10.81 4.66 8.70
C LYS A 217 -10.72 3.15 8.88
N ASP A 218 -11.58 2.39 8.20
CA ASP A 218 -11.53 0.91 8.24
C ASP A 218 -10.18 0.38 7.74
N ILE A 219 -9.64 0.96 6.66
CA ILE A 219 -8.33 0.56 6.10
C ILE A 219 -7.18 0.90 7.06
N GLN A 220 -7.23 2.07 7.71
CA GLN A 220 -6.23 2.43 8.72
C GLN A 220 -6.29 1.49 9.93
N LEU A 221 -7.49 1.08 10.34
CA LEU A 221 -7.68 0.15 11.45
C LEU A 221 -7.06 -1.23 11.16
N LEU A 222 -6.99 -1.67 9.90
CA LEU A 222 -6.32 -2.93 9.52
C LEU A 222 -4.80 -2.93 9.81
N LYS A 223 -4.18 -1.74 9.86
CA LYS A 223 -2.74 -1.57 10.12
C LYS A 223 -2.38 -1.69 11.60
N VAL A 224 -3.38 -1.72 12.47
CA VAL A 224 -3.22 -1.64 13.93
C VAL A 224 -3.79 -2.89 14.57
N GLY A 225 -3.11 -3.42 15.57
CA GLY A 225 -3.62 -4.52 16.39
C GLY A 225 -3.60 -5.90 15.73
N ARG A 226 -4.06 -6.86 16.53
CA ARG A 226 -4.34 -8.25 16.18
C ARG A 226 -5.82 -8.36 15.83
N HIS A 227 -6.16 -8.96 14.70
CA HIS A 227 -7.52 -9.00 14.18
C HIS A 227 -8.09 -10.40 14.32
N PHE A 228 -9.30 -10.49 14.85
CA PHE A 228 -10.02 -11.73 15.08
C PHE A 228 -11.45 -11.63 14.52
N ARG A 229 -11.99 -12.79 14.12
CA ARG A 229 -13.34 -12.92 13.59
C ARG A 229 -14.12 -13.90 14.44
N PHE A 230 -15.26 -13.46 14.97
CA PHE A 230 -16.19 -14.32 15.71
C PHE A 230 -17.61 -14.14 15.15
N GLY A 231 -18.04 -15.06 14.29
CA GLY A 231 -19.28 -14.93 13.54
C GLY A 231 -19.33 -13.62 12.75
N LYS A 232 -20.35 -12.78 12.99
CA LYS A 232 -20.50 -11.46 12.35
C LYS A 232 -19.66 -10.34 13.00
N ASN A 233 -18.92 -10.65 14.08
CA ASN A 233 -18.17 -9.66 14.85
C ASN A 233 -16.69 -9.61 14.48
N LYS A 234 -16.12 -8.41 14.45
CA LYS A 234 -14.69 -8.18 14.30
C LYS A 234 -14.14 -7.74 15.65
N ILE A 235 -13.07 -8.37 16.11
CA ILE A 235 -12.41 -8.02 17.37
C ILE A 235 -10.98 -7.60 17.05
N ILE A 236 -10.53 -6.47 17.59
CA ILE A 236 -9.20 -5.92 17.32
C ILE A 236 -8.51 -5.61 18.64
N VAL A 237 -7.38 -6.27 18.92
CA VAL A 237 -6.63 -6.13 20.17
C VAL A 237 -5.34 -5.36 19.92
N GLY A 238 -5.12 -4.26 20.64
CA GLY A 238 -3.89 -3.46 20.55
C GLY A 238 -2.64 -4.24 20.99
N ARG A 239 -1.50 -3.91 20.39
CA ARG A 239 -0.21 -4.56 20.73
C ARG A 239 0.63 -3.77 21.72
N ASN A 240 0.39 -2.47 21.84
CA ASN A 240 1.14 -1.55 22.69
C ASN A 240 0.32 -0.27 22.90
N GLU A 241 0.79 0.61 23.78
CA GLU A 241 0.11 1.86 24.13
C GLU A 241 -0.16 2.77 22.92
N LYS A 242 0.77 2.84 21.95
CA LYS A 242 0.60 3.64 20.73
C LYS A 242 -0.56 3.11 19.90
N GLU A 243 -0.64 1.80 19.72
CA GLU A 243 -1.77 1.15 19.03
C GLU A 243 -3.08 1.34 19.80
N ASN A 244 -3.07 1.23 21.13
CA ASN A 244 -4.24 1.47 21.97
C ASN A 244 -4.82 2.87 21.74
N LYS A 245 -3.98 3.91 21.73
CA LYS A 245 -4.38 5.30 21.43
C LYS A 245 -5.00 5.42 20.03
N ILE A 246 -4.42 4.75 19.03
CA ILE A 246 -4.96 4.77 17.66
C ILE A 246 -6.31 4.04 17.58
N LEU A 247 -6.46 2.90 18.27
CA LEU A 247 -7.73 2.16 18.31
C LEU A 247 -8.84 3.03 18.91
N LEU A 248 -8.60 3.70 20.03
CA LEU A 248 -9.56 4.60 20.66
C LEU A 248 -9.93 5.79 19.75
N ALA A 249 -8.96 6.34 19.02
CA ALA A 249 -9.19 7.45 18.09
C ALA A 249 -9.97 7.03 16.83
N LEU A 250 -9.82 5.78 16.37
CA LEU A 250 -10.46 5.26 15.16
C LEU A 250 -11.78 4.53 15.41
N LYS A 251 -12.17 4.28 16.67
CA LYS A 251 -13.41 3.57 17.00
C LYS A 251 -14.64 4.31 16.50
N ALA A 252 -15.66 3.56 16.07
CA ALA A 252 -16.97 4.14 15.82
C ALA A 252 -17.73 4.38 17.13
N GLU A 253 -18.72 5.28 17.12
CA GLU A 253 -19.54 5.59 18.31
C GLU A 253 -20.27 4.37 18.89
N ASN A 254 -20.59 3.41 18.02
CA ASN A 254 -21.30 2.19 18.37
C ASN A 254 -20.38 0.99 18.67
N ASP A 255 -19.07 1.14 18.58
CA ASP A 255 -18.13 0.08 18.90
C ASP A 255 -17.95 -0.01 20.43
N TYR A 256 -17.80 -1.24 20.94
CA TYR A 256 -17.39 -1.42 22.33
C TYR A 256 -15.88 -1.49 22.40
N PHE A 257 -15.31 -0.90 23.45
CA PHE A 257 -13.91 -1.13 23.80
C PHE A 257 -13.81 -1.76 25.18
N PHE A 258 -12.73 -2.50 25.41
CA PHE A 258 -12.48 -3.31 26.60
C PHE A 258 -11.09 -3.03 27.13
N GLU A 259 -10.95 -3.10 28.45
CA GLU A 259 -9.71 -2.95 29.20
C GLU A 259 -9.78 -3.84 30.46
N ALA A 260 -8.71 -4.56 30.77
CA ALA A 260 -8.58 -5.35 31.98
C ALA A 260 -8.25 -4.45 33.18
N GLN A 261 -8.90 -4.69 34.31
CA GLN A 261 -8.70 -3.90 35.52
C GLN A 261 -7.49 -4.39 36.32
N GLY A 262 -6.72 -3.46 36.90
CA GLY A 262 -5.68 -3.77 37.89
C GLY A 262 -4.37 -4.34 37.31
N CYS A 263 -4.18 -4.33 35.99
CA CYS A 263 -2.94 -4.75 35.35
C CYS A 263 -2.69 -4.00 34.02
N GLY A 264 -1.49 -4.15 33.45
CA GLY A 264 -1.24 -3.67 32.09
C GLY A 264 -2.15 -4.39 31.09
N SER A 265 -2.91 -3.61 30.32
CA SER A 265 -3.97 -4.14 29.46
C SER A 265 -3.92 -3.57 28.05
N PRO A 266 -4.18 -4.39 27.02
CA PRO A 266 -4.44 -3.89 25.69
C PRO A 266 -5.86 -3.29 25.62
N ILE A 267 -6.03 -2.31 24.74
CA ILE A 267 -7.37 -1.90 24.33
C ILE A 267 -7.86 -2.88 23.27
N THR A 268 -9.02 -3.48 23.51
CA THR A 268 -9.70 -4.32 22.53
C THR A 268 -10.95 -3.63 22.00
N LEU A 269 -11.12 -3.56 20.68
CA LEU A 269 -12.35 -3.08 20.03
C LEU A 269 -13.21 -4.24 19.57
N LEU A 270 -14.53 -4.15 19.78
CA LEU A 270 -15.55 -5.05 19.26
C LEU A 270 -16.46 -4.30 18.28
N GLN A 271 -16.45 -4.73 17.03
CA GLN A 271 -17.31 -4.23 15.95
C GLN A 271 -18.32 -5.30 15.54
N GLY A 272 -19.55 -4.89 15.21
CA GLY A 272 -20.65 -5.80 14.82
C GLY A 272 -21.76 -5.92 15.88
N PRO A 273 -22.62 -6.96 15.80
CA PRO A 273 -23.70 -7.19 16.77
C PRO A 273 -23.22 -7.57 18.18
N LYS A 274 -23.68 -6.83 19.20
CA LYS A 274 -23.22 -6.93 20.60
C LYS A 274 -23.97 -8.03 21.37
N THR A 275 -23.90 -9.27 20.86
CA THR A 275 -24.46 -10.42 21.55
C THR A 275 -23.64 -10.74 22.80
N LYS A 276 -24.25 -11.35 23.83
CA LYS A 276 -23.55 -11.73 25.08
C LYS A 276 -22.27 -12.55 24.80
N LYS A 277 -22.36 -13.54 23.91
CA LYS A 277 -21.21 -14.36 23.47
C LYS A 277 -20.09 -13.54 22.81
N ALA A 278 -20.43 -12.51 22.03
CA ALA A 278 -19.42 -11.68 21.38
C ALA A 278 -18.69 -10.76 22.37
N ILE A 279 -19.42 -10.23 23.35
CA ILE A 279 -18.85 -9.44 24.46
C ILE A 279 -17.91 -10.32 25.29
N GLU A 280 -18.36 -11.54 25.63
CA GLU A 280 -17.55 -12.51 26.36
C GLU A 280 -16.27 -12.88 25.60
N LYS A 281 -16.34 -13.15 24.29
CA LYS A 281 -15.15 -13.43 23.47
C LYS A 281 -14.19 -12.25 23.37
N ALA A 282 -14.69 -11.02 23.27
CA ALA A 282 -13.84 -9.83 23.27
C ALA A 282 -13.16 -9.62 24.64
N ALA A 283 -13.87 -9.86 25.74
CA ALA A 283 -13.30 -9.82 27.08
C ALA A 283 -12.24 -10.92 27.28
N GLN A 284 -12.51 -12.15 26.85
CA GLN A 284 -11.54 -13.26 26.88
C GLN A 284 -10.24 -12.92 26.13
N LEU A 285 -10.35 -12.31 24.94
CA LEU A 285 -9.18 -11.85 24.18
C LEU A 285 -8.43 -10.72 24.88
N THR A 286 -9.15 -9.81 25.56
CA THR A 286 -8.53 -8.74 26.35
C THR A 286 -7.74 -9.31 27.52
N ALA A 287 -8.33 -10.27 28.25
CA ALA A 287 -7.69 -10.98 29.36
C ALA A 287 -6.44 -11.74 28.88
N TYR A 288 -6.53 -12.48 27.77
CA TYR A 288 -5.42 -13.27 27.21
C TYR A 288 -4.18 -12.42 26.91
N TYR A 289 -4.37 -11.22 26.36
CA TYR A 289 -3.29 -10.32 26.00
C TYR A 289 -2.93 -9.31 27.10
N SER A 290 -3.58 -9.39 28.27
CA SER A 290 -3.20 -8.60 29.45
C SER A 290 -1.98 -9.20 30.16
N ASP A 291 -1.43 -8.44 31.12
CA ASP A 291 -0.31 -8.90 31.94
C ASP A 291 -0.73 -9.96 32.96
N GLN A 292 -2.03 -10.07 33.28
CA GLN A 292 -2.54 -11.12 34.16
C GLN A 292 -2.56 -12.47 33.43
N LYS A 293 -1.78 -13.44 33.92
CA LYS A 293 -1.59 -14.76 33.27
C LYS A 293 -2.41 -15.90 33.88
N THR A 294 -2.98 -15.71 35.06
CA THR A 294 -3.69 -16.77 35.79
C THR A 294 -5.01 -16.27 36.39
N GLY A 295 -5.94 -17.22 36.56
CA GLY A 295 -7.22 -16.99 37.24
C GLY A 295 -8.28 -16.30 36.37
N LYS A 296 -9.26 -15.73 37.08
CA LYS A 296 -10.36 -14.95 36.52
C LYS A 296 -9.92 -13.49 36.38
N VAL A 297 -10.10 -12.92 35.21
CA VAL A 297 -9.76 -11.52 34.92
C VAL A 297 -11.04 -10.70 34.86
N GLN A 298 -11.06 -9.59 35.59
CA GLN A 298 -12.12 -8.60 35.49
C GLN A 298 -11.83 -7.65 34.33
N VAL A 299 -12.72 -7.64 33.34
CA VAL A 299 -12.61 -6.81 32.15
C VAL A 299 -13.76 -5.82 32.13
N ASN A 300 -13.42 -4.56 32.03
CA ASN A 300 -14.38 -3.48 31.96
C ASN A 300 -14.54 -3.03 30.50
N PHE A 301 -15.76 -2.66 30.11
CA PHE A 301 -16.09 -2.32 28.73
C PHE A 301 -17.20 -1.28 28.62
N GLY A 302 -17.26 -0.63 27.44
CA GLY A 302 -18.33 0.29 27.13
C GLY A 302 -18.18 0.97 25.77
N LYS A 303 -19.03 1.97 25.50
CA LYS A 303 -19.05 2.71 24.22
C LYS A 303 -18.19 3.96 24.28
N LYS A 304 -18.60 4.92 25.10
CA LYS A 304 -17.90 6.21 25.32
C LYS A 304 -17.03 6.12 26.56
N ASN A 305 -17.63 5.69 27.67
CA ASN A 305 -16.96 5.39 28.93
C ASN A 305 -17.04 3.90 29.22
N ILE A 306 -16.14 3.43 30.08
CA ILE A 306 -16.16 2.09 30.66
C ILE A 306 -17.23 2.09 31.76
N GLU A 307 -18.34 1.42 31.52
CA GLU A 307 -19.52 1.43 32.42
C GLU A 307 -19.94 0.04 32.87
N LYS A 308 -19.46 -1.00 32.19
CA LYS A 308 -19.86 -2.38 32.42
C LYS A 308 -18.64 -3.23 32.73
N GLN A 309 -18.85 -4.29 33.48
CA GLN A 309 -17.81 -5.23 33.87
C GLN A 309 -18.25 -6.66 33.58
N ILE A 310 -17.27 -7.50 33.24
CA ILE A 310 -17.45 -8.94 33.06
C ILE A 310 -16.22 -9.66 33.59
N ILE A 311 -16.44 -10.78 34.27
CA ILE A 311 -15.38 -11.64 34.77
C ILE A 311 -15.27 -12.82 33.80
N VAL A 312 -14.07 -13.05 33.26
CA VAL A 312 -13.81 -14.10 32.27
C VAL A 312 -12.59 -14.93 32.65
N ASN A 313 -12.60 -16.19 32.25
CA ASN A 313 -11.40 -17.03 32.27
C ASN A 313 -10.52 -16.71 31.06
N ILE A 314 -9.21 -16.87 31.22
CA ILE A 314 -8.24 -16.71 30.13
C ILE A 314 -8.43 -17.88 29.14
N PRO A 315 -8.69 -17.62 27.85
CA PRO A 315 -8.86 -18.67 26.85
C PRO A 315 -7.54 -19.38 26.55
N THR A 316 -7.60 -20.59 25.98
CA THR A 316 -6.38 -21.29 25.54
C THR A 316 -5.82 -20.65 24.28
N LYS A 317 -4.52 -20.89 24.01
CA LYS A 317 -3.87 -20.38 22.79
C LYS A 317 -4.55 -20.91 21.52
N GLU A 318 -5.02 -22.15 21.54
CA GLU A 318 -5.70 -22.79 20.41
C GLU A 318 -7.02 -22.08 20.08
N GLU A 319 -7.83 -21.76 21.09
CA GLU A 319 -9.08 -21.00 20.91
C GLU A 319 -8.83 -19.61 20.31
N VAL A 320 -7.75 -18.94 20.73
CA VAL A 320 -7.36 -17.62 20.22
C VAL A 320 -6.93 -17.71 18.75
N GLU A 321 -6.10 -18.70 18.40
CA GLU A 321 -5.61 -18.86 17.03
C GLU A 321 -6.71 -19.30 16.06
N GLN A 322 -7.71 -20.08 16.50
CA GLN A 322 -8.88 -20.43 15.68
C GLN A 322 -9.68 -19.20 15.20
N MET A 323 -9.74 -18.14 16.00
CA MET A 323 -10.44 -16.90 15.65
C MET A 323 -9.56 -15.91 14.88
N ARG A 324 -8.25 -16.16 14.81
CA ARG A 324 -7.28 -15.18 14.30
C ARG A 324 -7.39 -15.06 12.79
N ILE A 325 -7.50 -13.82 12.32
CA ILE A 325 -7.40 -13.53 10.89
C ILE A 325 -5.91 -13.52 10.53
N THR A 326 -5.41 -14.69 10.10
CA THR A 326 -4.04 -14.91 9.63
C THR A 326 -3.96 -15.07 8.13
#